data_AF-A0A7L5G881-F1
#
_entry.id   AF-A0A7L5G881-F1
#
_cell.length_a   1.000
_cell.length_b   1.000
_cell.length_c   1.000
_cell.angle_alpha   90.00
_cell.angle_beta   90.00
_cell.angle_gamma   90.00
#
_symmetry.space_group_name_H-M   'P 1'
#
loop_
_entity.id
_entity.type
_entity.pdbx_description
1 polymer ?
#
loop_
_entity_poly.entity_id
_entity_poly.type
_entity_poly.pdbx_seq_one_letter_code
_entity_poly.pdbx_strand_id
1 'polypeptide(L)'
;MKFTSILLALLSGILLWLGWPTYGFAGLLLIAFVPLLLSEKRIRSSSTKRKAGKVFLHSYLTFFIWNIATTYWLYFSTPFGMWFAVLANAALMSLVFLGYHLLARRATQGAALTFLACLWISFERMHLEWDFSWPWLNLGNGFSEMTSWIQWYEYTGTFGGSLWIWLVNIFAFLSVLAFRPEKLQDKLLFKKIKSGLISKRKFIIKRFSVLLGLIIIPIVISQILVFDILSFQKGGGTNVVIVQPNIDPYSQKYYTTNDSVVKVIMNLAQPEMDAFTDLMITPETVLADNVRLSQLDKLEYDRSVNQIRAALYEYPNMYYLGGISIAEIFTDTTRITTQTNVARDGRTLYNDYNSAMFLAATDSLQVYHKSKLVVGVENFPYKNILQPILGDAMLDLGGTVATKTTQKERSVFQIKNGIKVAPIICYESVYGEYVTDYVKNGAQFLAIITNDAWWGNTQGHQQHLSLARLRAIENRRWIARSANTGISAVIDERGNILESLEYGTEGVIKGIVYPKTKVTFYTTHGDYIARIASLMGLFVLLFSVFRRGKIKRK
;
A
#
# COMPACT_ATOMS: atom_id res chain seq x y z
N MET A 1 -11.43 -23.20 29.86
CA MET A 1 -11.12 -24.04 28.67
C MET A 1 -9.65 -23.91 28.27
N LYS A 2 -8.91 -25.01 28.12
CA LYS A 2 -7.59 -24.98 27.46
C LYS A 2 -7.82 -25.05 25.95
N PHE A 3 -7.82 -23.91 25.24
CA PHE A 3 -7.86 -23.90 23.77
C PHE A 3 -6.76 -24.80 23.21
N THR A 4 -7.04 -25.60 22.19
CA THR A 4 -6.02 -26.37 21.47
C THR A 4 -5.10 -25.42 20.69
N SER A 5 -3.89 -25.86 20.31
CA SER A 5 -2.97 -25.02 19.54
C SER A 5 -3.56 -24.58 18.20
N ILE A 6 -4.41 -25.39 17.57
CA ILE A 6 -5.08 -25.02 16.32
C ILE A 6 -6.15 -23.96 16.53
N LEU A 7 -6.93 -24.02 17.62
CA LEU A 7 -7.91 -22.97 17.96
C LEU A 7 -7.23 -21.61 18.20
N LEU A 8 -6.02 -21.61 18.76
CA LEU A 8 -5.24 -20.38 18.90
C LEU A 8 -4.80 -19.81 17.54
N ALA A 9 -4.45 -20.66 16.57
CA ALA A 9 -4.10 -20.22 15.22
C ALA A 9 -5.33 -19.62 14.50
N LEU A 10 -6.47 -20.29 14.59
CA LEU A 10 -7.76 -19.79 14.06
C LEU A 10 -8.12 -18.43 14.66
N LEU A 11 -8.02 -18.28 15.99
CA LEU A 11 -8.30 -17.03 16.66
C LEU A 11 -7.39 -15.90 16.18
N SER A 12 -6.10 -16.17 15.93
CA SER A 12 -5.18 -15.18 15.38
C SER A 12 -5.60 -14.70 13.99
N GLY A 13 -6.05 -15.63 13.12
CA GLY A 13 -6.54 -15.29 11.78
C GLY A 13 -7.80 -14.42 11.82
N ILE A 14 -8.73 -14.75 12.71
CA ILE A 14 -9.96 -13.97 12.94
C ILE A 14 -9.64 -12.57 13.49
N LEU A 15 -8.72 -12.46 14.46
CA LEU A 15 -8.33 -11.15 15.02
C LEU A 15 -7.62 -10.27 13.98
N LEU A 16 -6.79 -10.86 13.11
CA LEU A 16 -6.15 -10.14 12.02
C LEU A 16 -7.19 -9.63 11.01
N TRP A 17 -8.16 -10.47 10.64
CA TRP A 17 -9.27 -10.06 9.76
C TRP A 17 -10.13 -8.96 10.37
N LEU A 18 -10.64 -9.15 11.59
CA LEU A 18 -11.46 -8.16 12.29
C LEU A 18 -10.70 -6.87 12.63
N GLY A 19 -9.37 -6.92 12.63
CA GLY A 19 -8.52 -5.75 12.81
C GLY A 19 -8.20 -4.98 11.53
N TRP A 20 -8.53 -5.53 10.36
CA TRP A 20 -8.11 -4.98 9.07
C TRP A 20 -9.13 -3.96 8.51
N PRO A 21 -8.69 -2.87 7.85
CA PRO A 21 -9.59 -1.93 7.19
C PRO A 21 -10.39 -2.59 6.04
N THR A 22 -11.58 -2.10 5.70
CA THR A 22 -12.23 -0.84 6.09
C THR A 22 -13.31 -0.96 7.16
N TYR A 23 -13.73 -2.17 7.52
CA TYR A 23 -14.77 -2.41 8.54
C TYR A 23 -14.22 -2.92 9.88
N GLY A 24 -12.92 -3.22 9.96
CA GLY A 24 -12.28 -3.72 11.16
C GLY A 24 -11.87 -2.63 12.15
N PHE A 25 -11.53 -3.06 13.37
CA PHE A 25 -10.97 -2.19 14.42
C PHE A 25 -9.47 -2.44 14.59
N ALA A 26 -8.64 -1.49 14.13
CA ALA A 26 -7.18 -1.59 14.12
C ALA A 26 -6.55 -1.96 15.48
N GLY A 27 -7.20 -1.63 16.59
CA GLY A 27 -6.76 -2.03 17.93
C GLY A 27 -6.65 -3.54 18.14
N LEU A 28 -7.39 -4.36 17.39
CA LEU A 28 -7.26 -5.82 17.43
C LEU A 28 -5.91 -6.31 16.90
N LEU A 29 -5.32 -5.62 15.92
CA LEU A 29 -4.01 -5.98 15.34
C LEU A 29 -2.91 -5.97 16.40
N LEU A 30 -2.99 -5.06 17.38
CA LEU A 30 -2.04 -4.90 18.48
C LEU A 30 -1.95 -6.15 19.40
N ILE A 31 -2.93 -7.05 19.33
CA ILE A 31 -2.96 -8.31 20.10
C ILE A 31 -3.18 -9.55 19.24
N ALA A 32 -3.35 -9.39 17.92
CA ALA A 32 -3.79 -10.46 17.01
C ALA A 32 -2.79 -11.62 16.88
N PHE A 33 -1.49 -11.38 17.06
CA PHE A 33 -0.45 -12.42 17.00
C PHE A 33 -0.24 -13.16 18.31
N VAL A 34 -0.76 -12.66 19.45
CA VAL A 34 -0.58 -13.31 20.76
C VAL A 34 -1.05 -14.77 20.75
N PRO A 35 -2.25 -15.11 20.21
CA PRO A 35 -2.68 -16.51 20.11
C PRO A 35 -1.74 -17.39 19.26
N LEU A 36 -1.29 -16.90 18.10
CA LEU A 36 -0.38 -17.67 17.24
C LEU A 36 0.99 -17.89 17.89
N LEU A 37 1.53 -16.89 18.59
CA LEU A 37 2.77 -17.02 19.39
C LEU A 37 2.62 -18.07 20.50
N LEU A 38 1.47 -18.13 21.17
CA LEU A 38 1.16 -19.18 22.16
C LEU A 38 1.03 -20.56 21.50
N SER A 39 0.48 -20.63 20.28
CA SER A 39 0.38 -21.86 19.50
C SER A 39 1.78 -22.42 19.17
N GLU A 40 2.66 -21.58 18.64
CA GLU A 40 4.06 -21.93 18.34
C GLU A 40 4.79 -22.40 19.61
N LYS A 41 4.67 -21.64 20.70
CA LYS A 41 5.34 -21.96 21.97
C LYS A 41 4.95 -23.35 22.48
N ARG A 42 3.65 -23.67 22.44
CA ARG A 42 3.14 -24.98 22.85
C ARG A 42 3.67 -26.11 21.96
N ILE A 43 3.68 -25.91 20.64
CA ILE A 43 4.22 -26.91 19.71
C ILE A 43 5.71 -27.13 19.99
N ARG A 44 6.48 -26.04 20.14
CA ARG A 44 7.91 -26.07 20.45
C ARG A 44 8.20 -26.82 21.75
N SER A 45 7.42 -26.57 22.80
CA SER A 45 7.54 -27.24 24.11
C SER A 45 6.98 -28.68 24.14
N SER A 46 6.09 -29.05 23.23
CA SER A 46 5.45 -30.39 23.23
C SER A 46 6.41 -31.54 22.93
N SER A 47 6.01 -32.78 23.24
CA SER A 47 6.72 -34.01 22.86
C SER A 47 6.44 -34.46 21.40
N THR A 48 5.65 -33.69 20.64
CA THR A 48 5.18 -34.12 19.32
C THR A 48 6.30 -34.17 18.27
N LYS A 49 6.21 -35.15 17.35
CA LYS A 49 7.07 -35.24 16.15
C LYS A 49 6.69 -34.15 15.12
N ARG A 50 7.62 -33.83 14.21
CA ARG A 50 7.44 -32.87 13.10
C ARG A 50 6.97 -31.46 13.53
N LYS A 51 7.56 -30.90 14.60
CA LYS A 51 7.22 -29.58 15.15
C LYS A 51 7.21 -28.46 14.10
N ALA A 52 8.21 -28.43 13.23
CA ALA A 52 8.31 -27.45 12.15
C ALA A 52 7.09 -27.48 11.21
N GLY A 53 6.69 -28.68 10.74
CA GLY A 53 5.51 -28.83 9.88
C GLY A 53 4.21 -28.42 10.57
N LYS A 54 4.07 -28.67 11.88
CA LYS A 54 2.92 -28.18 12.66
C LYS A 54 2.89 -26.66 12.77
N VAL A 55 4.04 -26.02 13.02
CA VAL A 55 4.12 -24.55 13.07
C VAL A 55 3.79 -23.95 11.71
N PHE A 56 4.33 -24.52 10.63
CA PHE A 56 3.98 -24.10 9.27
C PHE A 56 2.48 -24.22 9.03
N LEU A 57 1.86 -25.38 9.29
CA LEU A 57 0.43 -25.58 9.07
C LEU A 57 -0.45 -24.63 9.91
N HIS A 58 -0.09 -24.40 11.17
CA HIS A 58 -0.84 -23.50 12.05
C HIS A 58 -0.72 -22.05 11.59
N SER A 59 0.48 -21.58 11.26
CA SER A 59 0.69 -20.23 10.71
C SER A 59 0.03 -20.07 9.34
N TYR A 60 0.08 -21.10 8.48
CA TYR A 60 -0.58 -21.11 7.18
C TYR A 60 -2.08 -20.95 7.31
N LEU A 61 -2.71 -21.68 8.24
CA LEU A 61 -4.13 -21.53 8.52
C LEU A 61 -4.48 -20.11 9.00
N THR A 62 -3.68 -19.52 9.89
CA THR A 62 -3.85 -18.13 10.35
C THR A 62 -3.78 -17.15 9.17
N PHE A 63 -2.72 -17.24 8.36
CA PHE A 63 -2.47 -16.28 7.30
C PHE A 63 -3.37 -16.50 6.10
N PHE A 64 -3.79 -17.74 5.83
CA PHE A 64 -4.80 -18.04 4.82
C PHE A 64 -6.14 -17.38 5.16
N ILE A 65 -6.62 -17.53 6.41
CA ILE A 65 -7.85 -16.87 6.89
C ILE A 65 -7.73 -15.36 6.74
N TRP A 66 -6.61 -14.78 7.18
CA TRP A 66 -6.42 -13.34 7.09
C TRP A 66 -6.38 -12.86 5.63
N ASN A 67 -5.60 -13.50 4.76
CA ASN A 67 -5.50 -13.14 3.34
C ASN A 67 -6.87 -13.26 2.65
N ILE A 68 -7.52 -14.42 2.72
CA ILE A 68 -8.79 -14.62 2.02
C ILE A 68 -9.86 -13.66 2.53
N ALA A 69 -9.98 -13.44 3.84
CA ALA A 69 -11.02 -12.59 4.38
C ALA A 69 -10.81 -11.10 4.12
N THR A 70 -9.58 -10.67 3.83
CA THR A 70 -9.23 -9.25 3.59
C THR A 70 -9.05 -8.88 2.13
N THR A 71 -8.73 -9.86 1.28
CA THR A 71 -8.40 -9.65 -0.14
C THR A 71 -9.22 -10.52 -1.10
N TYR A 72 -10.36 -11.09 -0.65
CA TYR A 72 -11.25 -11.89 -1.52
C TYR A 72 -11.72 -11.12 -2.75
N TRP A 73 -11.84 -9.80 -2.65
CA TRP A 73 -12.31 -8.91 -3.70
C TRP A 73 -11.45 -8.98 -4.99
N LEU A 74 -10.21 -9.46 -4.91
CA LEU A 74 -9.40 -9.75 -6.09
C LEU A 74 -10.07 -10.74 -7.06
N TYR A 75 -10.97 -11.59 -6.54
CA TYR A 75 -11.69 -12.57 -7.34
C TYR A 75 -12.46 -11.93 -8.50
N PHE A 76 -12.99 -10.72 -8.29
CA PHE A 76 -13.76 -10.00 -9.31
C PHE A 76 -12.90 -9.48 -10.46
N SER A 77 -11.58 -9.29 -10.23
CA SER A 77 -10.64 -8.92 -11.28
C SER A 77 -10.05 -10.15 -11.96
N THR A 78 -9.54 -11.11 -11.18
CA THR A 78 -8.95 -12.35 -11.68
C THR A 78 -9.12 -13.48 -10.65
N PRO A 79 -10.02 -14.46 -10.89
CA PRO A 79 -10.21 -15.59 -9.99
C PRO A 79 -8.92 -16.38 -9.72
N PHE A 80 -8.12 -16.61 -10.77
CA PHE A 80 -6.83 -17.30 -10.64
C PHE A 80 -5.83 -16.46 -9.84
N GLY A 81 -5.70 -15.18 -10.17
CA GLY A 81 -4.78 -14.28 -9.48
C GLY A 81 -5.11 -14.15 -7.99
N MET A 82 -6.40 -14.13 -7.62
CA MET A 82 -6.84 -14.12 -6.23
C MET A 82 -6.35 -15.36 -5.47
N TRP A 83 -6.65 -16.56 -5.98
CA TRP A 83 -6.25 -17.81 -5.31
C TRP A 83 -4.73 -17.92 -5.21
N PHE A 84 -4.02 -17.57 -6.28
CA PHE A 84 -2.55 -17.55 -6.27
C PHE A 84 -2.01 -16.60 -5.21
N ALA A 85 -2.47 -15.34 -5.19
CA ALA A 85 -2.02 -14.33 -4.23
C ALA A 85 -2.28 -14.77 -2.78
N VAL A 86 -3.49 -15.26 -2.48
CA VAL A 86 -3.86 -15.72 -1.13
C VAL A 86 -3.00 -16.91 -0.69
N LEU A 87 -2.89 -17.94 -1.54
CA LEU A 87 -2.17 -19.18 -1.20
C LEU A 87 -0.66 -18.94 -1.09
N ALA A 88 -0.08 -18.18 -2.03
CA ALA A 88 1.34 -17.87 -2.05
C ALA A 88 1.73 -16.95 -0.89
N ASN A 89 0.99 -15.86 -0.66
CA ASN A 89 1.31 -14.93 0.42
C ASN A 89 1.15 -15.57 1.81
N ALA A 90 0.11 -16.39 2.02
CA ALA A 90 -0.03 -17.16 3.25
C ALA A 90 1.15 -18.12 3.45
N ALA A 91 1.66 -18.75 2.40
CA ALA A 91 2.85 -19.60 2.48
C ALA A 91 4.09 -18.79 2.88
N LEU A 92 4.33 -17.64 2.25
CA LEU A 92 5.50 -16.81 2.54
C LEU A 92 5.47 -16.26 3.97
N MET A 93 4.32 -15.77 4.46
CA MET A 93 4.15 -15.36 5.86
C MET A 93 4.38 -16.53 6.83
N SER A 94 3.98 -17.75 6.45
CA SER A 94 4.24 -18.97 7.24
C SER A 94 5.72 -19.34 7.27
N LEU A 95 6.47 -19.08 6.19
CA LEU A 95 7.92 -19.26 6.15
C LEU A 95 8.63 -18.27 7.09
N VAL A 96 8.16 -17.03 7.21
CA VAL A 96 8.65 -16.08 8.22
C VAL A 96 8.46 -16.65 9.63
N PHE A 97 7.27 -17.17 9.94
CA PHE A 97 6.97 -17.76 11.24
C PHE A 97 7.77 -19.04 11.51
N LEU A 98 8.01 -19.83 10.47
CA LEU A 98 8.89 -21.00 10.53
C LEU A 98 10.34 -20.58 10.80
N GLY A 99 10.84 -19.53 10.16
CA GLY A 99 12.16 -18.94 10.43
C GLY A 99 12.32 -18.55 11.89
N TYR A 100 11.33 -17.84 12.44
CA TYR A 100 11.24 -17.58 13.89
C TYR A 100 11.32 -18.86 14.71
N HIS A 101 10.49 -19.87 14.42
CA HIS A 101 10.49 -21.13 15.17
C HIS A 101 11.85 -21.83 15.16
N LEU A 102 12.51 -21.89 14.01
CA LEU A 102 13.83 -22.52 13.87
C LEU A 102 14.87 -21.83 14.73
N LEU A 103 14.87 -20.49 14.78
CA LEU A 103 15.74 -19.72 15.66
C LEU A 103 15.36 -19.89 17.13
N ALA A 104 14.07 -19.87 17.44
CA ALA A 104 13.53 -19.95 18.79
C ALA A 104 13.79 -21.31 19.47
N ARG A 105 14.20 -22.33 18.73
CA ARG A 105 14.70 -23.61 19.26
C ARG A 105 16.14 -23.53 19.80
N ARG A 106 16.90 -22.52 19.37
CA ARG A 106 18.35 -22.39 19.61
C ARG A 106 18.72 -21.12 20.37
N ALA A 107 17.94 -20.05 20.23
CA ALA A 107 18.18 -18.74 20.83
C ALA A 107 17.41 -18.51 22.13
N THR A 108 17.75 -17.43 22.83
CA THR A 108 16.95 -16.94 23.97
C THR A 108 15.59 -16.44 23.46
N GLN A 109 14.59 -16.41 24.34
CA GLN A 109 13.24 -15.98 23.95
C GLN A 109 13.21 -14.52 23.47
N GLY A 110 13.98 -13.63 24.10
CA GLY A 110 14.11 -12.24 23.67
C GLY A 110 14.70 -12.14 22.27
N ALA A 111 15.86 -12.78 22.02
CA ALA A 111 16.50 -12.77 20.71
C ALA A 111 15.59 -13.34 19.61
N ALA A 112 14.88 -14.44 19.89
CA ALA A 112 13.97 -15.04 18.91
C ALA A 112 12.79 -14.13 18.56
N LEU A 113 12.21 -13.43 19.54
CA LEU A 113 11.08 -12.51 19.30
C LEU A 113 11.53 -11.22 18.60
N THR A 114 12.72 -10.69 18.94
CA THR A 114 13.33 -9.58 18.21
C THR A 114 13.59 -9.97 16.75
N PHE A 115 14.13 -11.17 16.51
CA PHE A 115 14.33 -11.70 15.17
C PHE A 115 13.00 -11.83 14.40
N LEU A 116 11.93 -12.30 15.04
CA LEU A 116 10.61 -12.40 14.40
C LEU A 116 10.14 -11.03 13.90
N ALA A 117 10.16 -10.00 14.74
CA ALA A 117 9.75 -8.65 14.35
C ALA A 117 10.61 -8.12 13.18
N CYS A 118 11.92 -8.30 13.26
CA CYS A 118 12.86 -7.88 12.22
C CYS A 118 12.63 -8.62 10.89
N LEU A 119 12.46 -9.93 10.96
CA LEU A 119 12.24 -10.78 9.79
C LEU A 119 10.90 -10.45 9.13
N TRP A 120 9.85 -10.18 9.91
CA TRP A 120 8.55 -9.77 9.38
C TRP A 120 8.60 -8.42 8.66
N ILE A 121 9.20 -7.41 9.29
CA ILE A 121 9.35 -6.09 8.67
C ILE A 121 10.21 -6.18 7.38
N SER A 122 11.27 -7.00 7.40
CA SER A 122 12.09 -7.23 6.20
C SER A 122 11.30 -7.93 5.09
N PHE A 123 10.43 -8.88 5.45
CA PHE A 123 9.53 -9.55 4.54
C PHE A 123 8.52 -8.57 3.91
N GLU A 124 7.91 -7.70 4.71
CA GLU A 124 7.03 -6.64 4.20
C GLU A 124 7.77 -5.72 3.22
N ARG A 125 9.02 -5.34 3.52
CA ARG A 125 9.84 -4.50 2.64
C ARG A 125 10.21 -5.18 1.33
N MET A 126 10.52 -6.47 1.37
CA MET A 126 10.74 -7.29 0.17
C MET A 126 9.48 -7.33 -0.71
N HIS A 127 8.30 -7.44 -0.11
CA HIS A 127 7.02 -7.44 -0.81
C HIS A 127 6.67 -6.11 -1.52
N LEU A 128 7.44 -5.04 -1.30
CA LEU A 128 7.30 -3.77 -2.00
C LEU A 128 8.23 -3.61 -3.21
N GLU A 129 9.21 -4.50 -3.40
CA GLU A 129 10.25 -4.36 -4.45
C GLU A 129 10.25 -5.44 -5.51
N TRP A 130 10.07 -6.69 -5.11
CA TRP A 130 10.19 -7.82 -6.04
C TRP A 130 9.04 -7.86 -7.06
N ASP A 131 9.22 -8.60 -8.16
CA ASP A 131 8.26 -8.66 -9.26
C ASP A 131 6.86 -9.17 -8.84
N PHE A 132 6.78 -10.05 -7.83
CA PHE A 132 5.52 -10.51 -7.23
C PHE A 132 5.02 -9.59 -6.10
N SER A 133 5.32 -8.29 -6.18
CA SER A 133 4.98 -7.34 -5.12
C SER A 133 3.51 -7.43 -4.70
N TRP A 134 3.30 -7.47 -3.38
CA TRP A 134 1.97 -7.51 -2.77
C TRP A 134 1.95 -6.50 -1.61
N PRO A 135 1.75 -5.20 -1.92
CA PRO A 135 1.89 -4.10 -0.96
C PRO A 135 0.71 -3.99 0.01
N TRP A 136 -0.36 -4.77 -0.20
CA TRP A 136 -1.63 -4.61 0.49
C TRP A 136 -1.53 -4.94 1.98
N LEU A 137 -1.06 -6.15 2.31
CA LEU A 137 -1.04 -6.69 3.68
C LEU A 137 0.21 -6.31 4.49
N ASN A 138 0.68 -5.07 4.34
CA ASN A 138 1.67 -4.48 5.25
C ASN A 138 0.96 -4.08 6.55
N LEU A 139 1.40 -4.61 7.71
CA LEU A 139 0.71 -4.43 8.99
C LEU A 139 0.44 -2.96 9.34
N GLY A 140 1.36 -2.05 8.99
CA GLY A 140 1.20 -0.62 9.19
C GLY A 140 0.02 0.01 8.45
N ASN A 141 -0.41 -0.59 7.35
CA ASN A 141 -1.60 -0.17 6.62
C ASN A 141 -2.89 -0.37 7.43
N GLY A 142 -2.88 -1.27 8.42
CA GLY A 142 -4.06 -1.59 9.22
C GLY A 142 -4.66 -0.42 10.01
N PHE A 143 -3.91 0.69 10.14
CA PHE A 143 -4.36 1.91 10.83
C PHE A 143 -4.87 3.00 9.88
N SER A 144 -5.03 2.72 8.58
CA SER A 144 -5.45 3.70 7.57
C SER A 144 -6.81 4.35 7.85
N GLU A 145 -7.70 3.65 8.55
CA GLU A 145 -8.99 4.19 9.01
C GLU A 145 -8.92 4.96 10.34
N MET A 146 -7.82 4.83 11.08
CA MET A 146 -7.59 5.45 12.39
C MET A 146 -6.55 6.56 12.29
N THR A 147 -6.72 7.48 11.33
CA THR A 147 -5.71 8.51 10.99
C THR A 147 -5.28 9.34 12.20
N SER A 148 -6.18 9.62 13.14
CA SER A 148 -5.90 10.34 14.39
C SER A 148 -4.91 9.63 15.32
N TRP A 149 -4.69 8.32 15.17
CA TRP A 149 -3.76 7.53 15.99
C TRP A 149 -2.33 7.55 15.44
N ILE A 150 -2.15 7.88 14.16
CA ILE A 150 -0.93 7.61 13.40
C ILE A 150 -0.33 8.85 12.73
N GLN A 151 -0.61 10.05 13.24
CA GLN A 151 -0.01 11.27 12.72
C GLN A 151 1.53 11.26 12.79
N TRP A 152 2.11 10.49 13.73
CA TRP A 152 3.55 10.24 13.77
C TRP A 152 4.10 9.43 12.58
N TYR A 153 3.27 8.92 11.67
CA TYR A 153 3.72 8.31 10.42
C TYR A 153 4.49 9.29 9.53
N GLU A 154 4.36 10.60 9.74
CA GLU A 154 5.25 11.59 9.11
C GLU A 154 6.74 11.39 9.45
N TYR A 155 7.05 10.62 10.49
CA TYR A 155 8.41 10.22 10.85
C TYR A 155 8.76 8.82 10.37
N THR A 156 7.83 7.87 10.45
CA THR A 156 8.17 6.45 10.36
C THR A 156 7.64 5.74 9.12
N GLY A 157 6.66 6.33 8.45
CA GLY A 157 5.80 5.63 7.50
C GLY A 157 5.05 4.46 8.13
N THR A 158 4.46 3.63 7.26
CA THR A 158 3.72 2.43 7.65
C THR A 158 4.57 1.40 8.41
N PHE A 159 5.87 1.28 8.13
CA PHE A 159 6.75 0.38 8.87
C PHE A 159 6.85 0.69 10.37
N GLY A 160 6.61 1.94 10.77
CA GLY A 160 6.44 2.30 12.17
C GLY A 160 5.21 1.64 12.80
N GLY A 161 4.10 1.57 12.08
CA GLY A 161 2.90 0.83 12.48
C GLY A 161 3.14 -0.68 12.60
N SER A 162 3.86 -1.28 11.64
CA SER A 162 4.27 -2.69 11.73
C SER A 162 5.11 -2.95 12.98
N LEU A 163 6.07 -2.07 13.27
CA LEU A 163 6.89 -2.15 14.48
C LEU A 163 6.03 -2.00 15.74
N TRP A 164 5.08 -1.06 15.75
CA TRP A 164 4.16 -0.85 16.87
C TRP A 164 3.32 -2.10 17.17
N ILE A 165 2.74 -2.71 16.15
CA ILE A 165 2.00 -3.98 16.25
C ILE A 165 2.88 -5.07 16.86
N TRP A 166 4.13 -5.23 16.38
CA TRP A 166 5.04 -6.24 16.90
C TRP A 166 5.44 -5.99 18.35
N LEU A 167 5.75 -4.74 18.73
CA LEU A 167 6.12 -4.39 20.11
C LEU A 167 5.00 -4.72 21.09
N VAL A 168 3.76 -4.35 20.76
CA VAL A 168 2.59 -4.60 21.63
C VAL A 168 2.30 -6.11 21.70
N ASN A 169 2.28 -6.82 20.57
CA ASN A 169 2.03 -8.28 20.55
C ASN A 169 3.10 -9.05 21.33
N ILE A 170 4.38 -8.72 21.14
CA ILE A 170 5.49 -9.34 21.86
C ILE A 170 5.38 -9.09 23.36
N PHE A 171 5.12 -7.85 23.78
CA PHE A 171 4.99 -7.52 25.19
C PHE A 171 3.77 -8.20 25.83
N ALA A 172 2.63 -8.23 25.14
CA ALA A 172 1.42 -8.93 25.57
C ALA A 172 1.68 -10.44 25.70
N PHE A 173 2.32 -11.06 24.71
CA PHE A 173 2.73 -12.47 24.76
C PHE A 173 3.65 -12.78 25.95
N LEU A 174 4.69 -11.98 26.16
CA LEU A 174 5.60 -12.12 27.31
C LEU A 174 4.86 -11.95 28.64
N SER A 175 3.85 -11.09 28.69
CA SER A 175 3.01 -10.88 29.86
C SER A 175 2.14 -12.08 30.15
N VAL A 176 1.52 -12.71 29.14
CA VAL A 176 0.76 -13.96 29.29
C VAL A 176 1.66 -15.08 29.81
N LEU A 177 2.87 -15.23 29.27
CA LEU A 177 3.81 -16.27 29.71
C LEU A 177 4.27 -16.09 31.16
N ALA A 178 4.40 -14.86 31.65
CA ALA A 178 4.80 -14.60 33.04
C ALA A 178 3.79 -15.14 34.07
N PHE A 179 2.51 -15.30 33.70
CA PHE A 179 1.47 -15.88 34.55
C PHE A 179 1.30 -17.40 34.38
N ARG A 180 1.98 -18.01 33.40
CA ARG A 180 2.00 -19.47 33.15
C ARG A 180 3.43 -19.99 32.96
N PRO A 181 4.29 -19.90 33.97
CA PRO A 181 5.69 -20.33 33.87
C PRO A 181 5.78 -21.86 33.69
N GLU A 182 6.24 -22.31 32.52
CA GLU A 182 6.43 -23.74 32.22
C GLU A 182 7.83 -24.26 32.59
N LYS A 183 8.86 -23.41 32.66
CA LYS A 183 10.24 -23.80 33.00
C LYS A 183 10.62 -23.53 34.46
N LEU A 184 11.56 -24.32 35.00
CA LEU A 184 12.08 -24.18 36.37
C LEU A 184 12.71 -22.81 36.67
N GLN A 185 13.36 -22.18 35.68
CA GLN A 185 13.93 -20.83 35.81
C GLN A 185 12.86 -19.72 35.85
N ASP A 186 11.74 -19.89 35.13
CA ASP A 186 10.59 -18.97 35.18
C ASP A 186 9.80 -19.10 36.49
N LYS A 187 9.98 -20.23 37.21
CA LYS A 187 9.40 -20.43 38.54
C LYS A 187 10.00 -19.48 39.58
N LEU A 188 11.17 -18.86 39.41
CA LEU A 188 11.74 -17.95 40.41
C LEU A 188 10.89 -16.68 40.60
N LEU A 189 10.48 -16.03 39.51
CA LEU A 189 9.59 -14.87 39.56
C LEU A 189 8.22 -15.26 40.13
N PHE A 190 7.68 -16.39 39.68
CA PHE A 190 6.41 -16.90 40.17
C PHE A 190 6.48 -17.36 41.64
N LYS A 191 7.60 -17.90 42.08
CA LYS A 191 7.88 -18.27 43.47
C LYS A 191 8.04 -17.03 44.34
N LYS A 192 8.67 -15.95 43.86
CA LYS A 192 8.69 -14.63 44.52
C LYS A 192 7.30 -13.98 44.63
N ILE A 193 6.46 -14.14 43.60
CA ILE A 193 5.06 -13.67 43.62
C ILE A 193 4.23 -14.51 44.59
N LYS A 194 4.43 -15.84 44.61
CA LYS A 194 3.73 -16.78 45.50
C LYS A 194 4.20 -16.68 46.96
N SER A 195 5.45 -16.27 47.18
CA SER A 195 6.04 -16.06 48.52
C SER A 195 5.77 -14.67 49.10
N GLY A 196 4.93 -13.84 48.46
CA GLY A 196 4.59 -12.49 48.93
C GLY A 196 5.66 -11.42 48.74
N LEU A 197 6.87 -11.79 48.28
CA LEU A 197 8.01 -10.89 48.08
C LEU A 197 7.75 -9.84 46.98
N ILE A 198 6.91 -10.20 46.01
CA ILE A 198 6.35 -9.29 45.01
C ILE A 198 4.84 -9.40 45.07
N SER A 199 4.15 -8.31 45.39
CA SER A 199 2.69 -8.28 45.35
C SER A 199 2.20 -8.63 43.93
N LYS A 200 1.43 -9.73 43.80
CA LYS A 200 0.80 -10.15 42.54
C LYS A 200 0.00 -9.02 41.90
N ARG A 201 -0.69 -8.23 42.73
CA ARG A 201 -1.43 -7.03 42.31
C ARG A 201 -0.50 -5.98 41.70
N LYS A 202 0.59 -5.61 42.38
CA LYS A 202 1.58 -4.65 41.86
C LYS A 202 2.22 -5.11 40.54
N PHE A 203 2.47 -6.42 40.40
CA PHE A 203 3.02 -6.99 39.15
C PHE A 203 2.03 -6.91 37.98
N ILE A 204 0.76 -7.26 38.21
CA ILE A 204 -0.29 -7.15 37.19
C ILE A 204 -0.46 -5.68 36.77
N ILE A 205 -0.58 -4.77 37.75
CA ILE A 205 -0.72 -3.34 37.50
C ILE A 205 0.46 -2.84 36.66
N LYS A 206 1.71 -3.14 37.04
CA LYS A 206 2.89 -2.71 36.27
C LYS A 206 2.85 -3.18 34.81
N ARG A 207 2.54 -4.46 34.55
CA ARG A 207 2.47 -4.97 33.17
C ARG A 207 1.32 -4.35 32.38
N PHE A 208 0.16 -4.19 33.02
CA PHE A 208 -0.98 -3.51 32.42
C PHE A 208 -0.65 -2.06 32.08
N SER A 209 -0.02 -1.31 32.99
CA SER A 209 0.42 0.07 32.76
C SER A 209 1.43 0.20 31.62
N VAL A 210 2.39 -0.73 31.50
CA VAL A 210 3.33 -0.73 30.37
C VAL A 210 2.62 -1.04 29.05
N LEU A 211 1.72 -2.03 29.04
CA LEU A 211 0.94 -2.35 27.84
C LEU A 211 0.08 -1.16 27.41
N LEU A 212 -0.58 -0.51 28.39
CA LEU A 212 -1.38 0.69 28.16
C LEU A 212 -0.51 1.84 27.63
N GLY A 213 0.67 2.06 28.21
CA GLY A 213 1.62 3.06 27.73
C GLY A 213 2.08 2.81 26.31
N LEU A 214 2.39 1.56 25.95
CA LEU A 214 2.78 1.19 24.57
C LEU A 214 1.68 1.50 23.54
N ILE A 215 0.41 1.52 23.95
CA ILE A 215 -0.73 1.81 23.06
C ILE A 215 -1.06 3.30 23.07
N ILE A 216 -1.17 3.91 24.26
CA ILE A 216 -1.65 5.28 24.41
C ILE A 216 -0.58 6.30 24.02
N ILE A 217 0.70 6.06 24.30
CA ILE A 217 1.76 7.06 24.04
C ILE A 217 1.83 7.45 22.56
N PRO A 218 1.88 6.51 21.58
CA PRO A 218 1.86 6.87 20.17
C PRO A 218 0.60 7.66 19.76
N ILE A 219 -0.56 7.31 20.32
CA ILE A 219 -1.82 8.03 20.06
C ILE A 219 -1.75 9.46 20.60
N VAL A 220 -1.26 9.64 21.83
CA VAL A 220 -1.09 10.97 22.44
C VAL A 220 -0.09 11.81 21.65
N ILE A 221 1.03 11.22 21.19
CA ILE A 221 1.98 11.89 20.30
C ILE A 221 1.25 12.36 19.03
N SER A 222 0.41 11.52 18.42
CA SER A 222 -0.38 11.93 17.27
C SER A 222 -1.30 13.11 17.57
N GLN A 223 -1.98 13.11 18.71
CA GLN A 223 -2.86 14.22 19.11
C GLN A 223 -2.08 15.53 19.31
N ILE A 224 -0.87 15.46 19.87
CA ILE A 224 0.02 16.62 20.01
C ILE A 224 0.42 17.16 18.63
N LEU A 225 0.81 16.27 17.71
CA LEU A 225 1.19 16.67 16.34
C LEU A 225 0.03 17.35 15.58
N VAL A 226 -1.23 16.94 15.81
CA VAL A 226 -2.40 17.59 15.20
C VAL A 226 -2.52 19.06 15.62
N PHE A 227 -2.23 19.36 16.88
CA PHE A 227 -2.30 20.73 17.39
C PHE A 227 -1.31 21.64 16.67
N ASP A 228 -0.08 21.17 16.45
CA ASP A 228 0.94 21.91 15.70
C ASP A 228 0.53 22.14 14.24
N ILE A 229 -0.11 21.16 13.60
CA ILE A 229 -0.58 21.28 12.20
C ILE A 229 -1.65 22.36 12.06
N LEU A 230 -2.61 22.41 13.00
CA LEU A 230 -3.69 23.39 12.97
C LEU A 230 -3.20 24.83 13.12
N SER A 231 -2.03 25.04 13.75
CA SER A 231 -1.43 26.37 13.90
C SER A 231 -0.85 26.94 12.59
N PHE A 232 -0.72 26.12 11.54
CA PHE A 232 -0.03 26.44 10.28
C PHE A 232 -0.95 26.33 9.04
N GLN A 233 -2.08 27.06 9.04
CA GLN A 233 -2.85 27.36 7.82
C GLN A 233 -2.65 28.81 7.40
N LYS A 234 -1.52 29.09 6.73
CA LYS A 234 -1.31 30.32 5.96
C LYS A 234 -0.83 29.93 4.57
N GLY A 235 -1.66 30.16 3.56
CA GLY A 235 -1.37 29.91 2.15
C GLY A 235 -2.63 30.04 1.29
N GLY A 236 -2.47 30.45 0.03
CA GLY A 236 -3.56 30.44 -0.95
C GLY A 236 -3.94 28.99 -1.31
N GLY A 237 -5.23 28.70 -1.36
CA GLY A 237 -5.73 27.40 -1.83
C GLY A 237 -5.60 27.26 -3.35
N THR A 238 -5.58 26.03 -3.84
CA THR A 238 -5.73 25.69 -5.25
C THR A 238 -7.11 25.09 -5.45
N ASN A 239 -7.93 25.75 -6.27
CA ASN A 239 -9.28 25.30 -6.58
C ASN A 239 -9.21 24.16 -7.60
N VAL A 240 -9.74 23.00 -7.22
CA VAL A 240 -9.72 21.78 -8.04
C VAL A 240 -11.13 21.36 -8.42
N VAL A 241 -11.27 20.90 -9.67
CA VAL A 241 -12.47 20.24 -10.18
C VAL A 241 -12.11 18.79 -10.46
N ILE A 242 -12.66 17.86 -9.67
CA ILE A 242 -12.38 16.43 -9.78
C ILE A 242 -13.57 15.75 -10.45
N VAL A 243 -13.33 15.13 -11.59
CA VAL A 243 -14.41 14.50 -12.38
C VAL A 243 -14.44 13.00 -12.15
N GLN A 244 -15.66 12.47 -11.95
CA GLN A 244 -15.96 11.05 -11.86
C GLN A 244 -17.00 10.70 -12.95
N PRO A 245 -16.56 10.25 -14.14
CA PRO A 245 -17.45 10.05 -15.27
C PRO A 245 -18.16 8.69 -15.27
N ASN A 246 -17.82 7.77 -14.35
CA ASN A 246 -18.46 6.47 -14.20
C ASN A 246 -18.53 5.61 -15.48
N ILE A 247 -17.49 5.63 -16.31
CA ILE A 247 -17.45 4.89 -17.57
C ILE A 247 -17.04 3.45 -17.32
N ASP A 248 -17.88 2.46 -17.63
CA ASP A 248 -17.54 1.04 -17.39
C ASP A 248 -16.32 0.61 -18.23
N PRO A 249 -15.21 0.14 -17.61
CA PRO A 249 -14.04 -0.32 -18.33
C PRO A 249 -14.25 -1.56 -19.19
N TYR A 250 -15.26 -2.39 -18.93
CA TYR A 250 -15.47 -3.65 -19.65
C TYR A 250 -16.41 -3.51 -20.84
N SER A 251 -17.52 -2.79 -20.67
CA SER A 251 -18.57 -2.72 -21.69
C SER A 251 -18.60 -1.42 -22.50
N GLN A 252 -18.05 -0.32 -21.98
CA GLN A 252 -18.18 1.00 -22.62
C GLN A 252 -16.83 1.60 -23.04
N LYS A 253 -15.79 1.41 -22.21
CA LYS A 253 -14.49 2.08 -22.37
C LYS A 253 -13.72 1.74 -23.64
N TYR A 254 -13.88 0.54 -24.20
CA TYR A 254 -13.22 0.13 -25.45
C TYR A 254 -14.10 0.29 -26.70
N TYR A 255 -15.37 0.65 -26.54
CA TYR A 255 -16.32 0.91 -27.63
C TYR A 255 -16.66 2.39 -27.80
N THR A 256 -16.13 3.23 -26.91
CA THR A 256 -16.32 4.68 -26.90
C THR A 256 -15.03 5.35 -27.37
N THR A 257 -15.11 6.19 -28.40
CA THR A 257 -13.94 6.92 -28.90
C THR A 257 -13.47 7.95 -27.86
N ASN A 258 -12.17 8.27 -27.86
CA ASN A 258 -11.63 9.34 -27.01
C ASN A 258 -12.40 10.67 -27.19
N ASP A 259 -12.81 11.00 -28.42
CA ASP A 259 -13.64 12.18 -28.71
C ASP A 259 -14.97 12.20 -27.94
N SER A 260 -15.61 11.04 -27.81
CA SER A 260 -16.90 10.91 -27.11
C SER A 260 -16.70 11.01 -25.60
N VAL A 261 -15.61 10.43 -25.09
CA VAL A 261 -15.23 10.53 -23.67
C VAL A 261 -14.92 11.98 -23.28
N VAL A 262 -14.18 12.72 -24.10
CA VAL A 262 -13.89 14.15 -23.84
C VAL A 262 -15.19 14.94 -23.71
N LYS A 263 -16.19 14.70 -24.57
CA LYS A 263 -17.50 15.37 -24.47
C LYS A 263 -18.21 15.06 -23.15
N VAL A 264 -18.23 13.79 -22.73
CA VAL A 264 -18.86 13.39 -21.45
C VAL A 264 -18.18 14.11 -20.28
N ILE A 265 -16.86 14.07 -20.22
CA ILE A 265 -16.07 14.73 -19.17
C ILE A 265 -16.36 16.24 -19.15
N MET A 266 -16.34 16.89 -20.32
CA MET A 266 -16.53 18.34 -20.40
C MET A 266 -17.96 18.75 -20.04
N ASN A 267 -18.96 18.00 -20.48
CA ASN A 267 -20.36 18.26 -20.10
C ASN A 267 -20.58 18.14 -18.59
N LEU A 268 -19.88 17.22 -17.92
CA LEU A 268 -19.92 17.07 -16.48
C LEU A 268 -19.17 18.20 -15.76
N ALA A 269 -17.97 18.55 -16.24
CA ALA A 269 -17.08 19.48 -15.55
C ALA A 269 -17.45 20.95 -15.75
N GLN A 270 -17.83 21.36 -16.97
CA GLN A 270 -18.06 22.77 -17.32
C GLN A 270 -19.01 23.52 -16.38
N PRO A 271 -20.14 22.95 -15.92
CA PRO A 271 -21.02 23.63 -14.98
C PRO A 271 -20.36 23.99 -13.63
N GLU A 272 -19.33 23.25 -13.22
CA GLU A 272 -18.64 23.43 -11.95
C GLU A 272 -17.36 24.26 -12.06
N MET A 273 -16.85 24.43 -13.29
CA MET A 273 -15.68 25.26 -13.60
C MET A 273 -16.04 26.74 -13.60
N ASP A 274 -15.10 27.57 -13.17
CA ASP A 274 -15.22 29.02 -13.16
C ASP A 274 -13.85 29.71 -13.34
N ALA A 275 -13.85 31.04 -13.35
CA ALA A 275 -12.63 31.85 -13.49
C ALA A 275 -11.60 31.65 -12.35
N PHE A 276 -11.98 31.02 -11.24
CA PHE A 276 -11.11 30.73 -10.11
C PHE A 276 -10.61 29.29 -10.09
N THR A 277 -11.08 28.44 -11.01
CA THR A 277 -10.66 27.04 -11.10
C THR A 277 -9.23 26.95 -11.63
N ASP A 278 -8.33 26.37 -10.82
CA ASP A 278 -6.90 26.27 -11.17
C ASP A 278 -6.58 24.95 -11.90
N LEU A 279 -7.24 23.85 -11.52
CA LEU A 279 -6.91 22.52 -12.01
C LEU A 279 -8.13 21.61 -12.12
N MET A 280 -8.38 21.09 -13.31
CA MET A 280 -9.33 20.00 -13.57
C MET A 280 -8.58 18.66 -13.56
N ILE A 281 -9.11 17.67 -12.83
CA ILE A 281 -8.51 16.36 -12.64
C ILE A 281 -9.49 15.28 -13.07
N THR A 282 -9.03 14.39 -13.95
CA THR A 282 -9.81 13.28 -14.48
C THR A 282 -9.10 11.93 -14.24
N PRO A 283 -9.83 10.80 -14.35
CA PRO A 283 -9.31 9.50 -13.94
C PRO A 283 -8.14 8.96 -14.78
N GLU A 284 -7.53 7.87 -14.27
CA GLU A 284 -6.53 7.08 -14.99
C GLU A 284 -7.14 6.45 -16.25
N THR A 285 -6.36 6.48 -17.34
CA THR A 285 -6.74 5.91 -18.64
C THR A 285 -8.16 6.36 -19.01
N VAL A 286 -8.49 7.63 -18.80
CA VAL A 286 -9.80 8.16 -19.18
C VAL A 286 -9.91 8.19 -20.70
N LEU A 287 -8.82 8.55 -21.38
CA LEU A 287 -8.66 8.33 -22.82
C LEU A 287 -8.03 6.96 -23.07
N ALA A 288 -8.89 5.97 -23.34
CA ALA A 288 -8.54 4.55 -23.33
C ALA A 288 -8.36 3.93 -24.73
N ASP A 289 -8.77 4.61 -25.79
CA ASP A 289 -8.67 4.16 -27.17
C ASP A 289 -7.23 4.32 -27.72
N ASN A 290 -6.28 3.65 -27.04
CA ASN A 290 -4.84 3.60 -27.30
C ASN A 290 -4.34 4.52 -28.42
N VAL A 291 -3.90 5.73 -28.06
CA VAL A 291 -3.40 6.70 -29.05
C VAL A 291 -2.12 6.15 -29.67
N ARG A 292 -2.21 5.77 -30.95
CA ARG A 292 -1.11 5.16 -31.69
C ARG A 292 -0.23 6.22 -32.31
N LEU A 293 1.02 6.29 -31.88
CA LEU A 293 1.95 7.34 -32.29
C LEU A 293 3.24 6.72 -32.82
N SER A 294 3.87 7.35 -33.81
CA SER A 294 5.23 6.97 -34.22
C SER A 294 6.30 7.52 -33.26
N GLN A 295 5.99 8.62 -32.58
CA GLN A 295 6.84 9.34 -31.64
C GLN A 295 5.94 10.04 -30.62
N LEU A 296 6.37 10.11 -29.36
CA LEU A 296 5.55 10.61 -28.25
C LEU A 296 5.22 12.11 -28.35
N ASP A 297 6.09 12.91 -28.96
CA ASP A 297 5.88 14.35 -29.19
C ASP A 297 4.66 14.65 -30.06
N LYS A 298 4.28 13.72 -30.95
CA LYS A 298 3.07 13.86 -31.78
C LYS A 298 1.77 13.84 -30.99
N LEU A 299 1.80 13.44 -29.71
CA LEU A 299 0.61 13.45 -28.86
C LEU A 299 0.01 14.85 -28.74
N GLU A 300 0.81 15.90 -28.82
CA GLU A 300 0.35 17.29 -28.77
C GLU A 300 -0.64 17.65 -29.90
N TYR A 301 -0.61 16.90 -31.00
CA TYR A 301 -1.50 17.10 -32.15
C TYR A 301 -2.68 16.13 -32.18
N ASP A 302 -2.82 15.26 -31.18
CA ASP A 302 -3.94 14.33 -31.10
C ASP A 302 -5.29 15.08 -31.03
N ARG A 303 -6.30 14.52 -31.70
CA ARG A 303 -7.62 15.16 -31.81
C ARG A 303 -8.29 15.35 -30.44
N SER A 304 -8.20 14.34 -29.57
CA SER A 304 -8.83 14.38 -28.25
C SER A 304 -8.10 15.35 -27.30
N VAL A 305 -6.76 15.41 -27.40
CA VAL A 305 -5.94 16.40 -26.68
C VAL A 305 -6.30 17.82 -27.13
N ASN A 306 -6.45 18.05 -28.43
CA ASN A 306 -6.83 19.36 -28.96
C ASN A 306 -8.27 19.76 -28.62
N GLN A 307 -9.20 18.81 -28.49
CA GLN A 307 -10.55 19.10 -27.98
C GLN A 307 -10.52 19.55 -26.52
N ILE A 308 -9.73 18.89 -25.68
CA ILE A 308 -9.53 19.32 -24.30
C ILE A 308 -8.94 20.73 -24.29
N ARG A 309 -7.86 20.96 -25.04
CA ARG A 309 -7.22 22.27 -25.16
C ARG A 309 -8.21 23.35 -25.62
N ALA A 310 -9.06 23.06 -26.60
CA ALA A 310 -10.11 23.96 -27.09
C ALA A 310 -11.06 24.39 -25.96
N ALA A 311 -11.51 23.45 -25.12
CA ALA A 311 -12.38 23.73 -23.99
C ALA A 311 -11.70 24.58 -22.90
N LEU A 312 -10.37 24.53 -22.78
CA LEU A 312 -9.61 25.33 -21.81
C LEU A 312 -9.45 26.81 -22.21
N TYR A 313 -9.72 27.20 -23.46
CA TYR A 313 -9.54 28.61 -23.88
C TYR A 313 -10.45 29.59 -23.14
N GLU A 314 -11.63 29.14 -22.71
CA GLU A 314 -12.54 29.93 -21.87
C GLU A 314 -12.01 30.11 -20.44
N TYR A 315 -11.01 29.32 -20.03
CA TYR A 315 -10.43 29.26 -18.68
C TYR A 315 -8.90 29.43 -18.74
N PRO A 316 -8.36 30.61 -19.08
CA PRO A 316 -6.95 30.83 -19.42
C PRO A 316 -5.94 30.64 -18.25
N ASN A 317 -6.42 30.41 -17.04
CA ASN A 317 -5.59 30.11 -15.87
C ASN A 317 -5.70 28.64 -15.42
N MET A 318 -6.59 27.86 -16.05
CA MET A 318 -6.86 26.48 -15.67
C MET A 318 -5.93 25.51 -16.38
N TYR A 319 -5.49 24.49 -15.65
CA TYR A 319 -4.81 23.33 -16.19
C TYR A 319 -5.73 22.10 -16.18
N TYR A 320 -5.43 21.17 -17.06
CA TYR A 320 -6.03 19.85 -17.10
C TYR A 320 -4.99 18.80 -16.71
N LEU A 321 -5.36 17.85 -15.84
CA LEU A 321 -4.62 16.64 -15.53
C LEU A 321 -5.51 15.41 -15.76
N GLY A 322 -5.09 14.48 -16.61
CA GLY A 322 -5.90 13.29 -16.89
C GLY A 322 -5.12 12.10 -17.41
N GLY A 323 -5.75 10.92 -17.38
CA GLY A 323 -5.11 9.69 -17.82
C GLY A 323 -5.27 9.41 -19.32
N ILE A 324 -4.23 8.88 -19.96
CA ILE A 324 -4.21 8.51 -21.37
C ILE A 324 -3.41 7.23 -21.60
N SER A 325 -3.93 6.36 -22.47
CA SER A 325 -3.21 5.16 -22.94
C SER A 325 -2.53 5.46 -24.28
N ILE A 326 -1.23 5.19 -24.38
CA ILE A 326 -0.39 5.52 -25.54
C ILE A 326 0.30 4.26 -26.05
N ALA A 327 0.19 3.99 -27.34
CA ALA A 327 0.97 2.94 -28.01
C ALA A 327 1.97 3.60 -28.97
N GLU A 328 3.24 3.62 -28.58
CA GLU A 328 4.32 4.12 -29.43
C GLU A 328 4.81 3.00 -30.35
N ILE A 329 4.56 3.13 -31.65
CA ILE A 329 4.89 2.15 -32.67
C ILE A 329 6.19 2.56 -33.36
N PHE A 330 7.14 1.64 -33.45
CA PHE A 330 8.42 1.90 -34.11
C PHE A 330 8.97 0.64 -34.81
N THR A 331 9.87 0.85 -35.77
CA THR A 331 10.54 -0.23 -36.52
C THR A 331 12.03 -0.33 -36.21
N ASP A 332 12.59 0.69 -35.54
CA ASP A 332 14.00 0.74 -35.15
C ASP A 332 14.29 -0.25 -34.02
N THR A 333 15.02 -1.32 -34.33
CA THR A 333 15.36 -2.39 -33.39
C THR A 333 16.34 -1.95 -32.30
N THR A 334 17.04 -0.82 -32.46
CA THR A 334 17.96 -0.30 -31.43
C THR A 334 17.22 0.23 -30.19
N ARG A 335 15.92 0.51 -30.33
CA ARG A 335 15.05 1.02 -29.25
C ARG A 335 14.38 -0.09 -28.43
N ILE A 336 14.64 -1.36 -28.75
CA ILE A 336 14.05 -2.51 -28.05
C ILE A 336 14.53 -2.54 -26.60
N THR A 337 13.57 -2.65 -25.68
CA THR A 337 13.82 -2.87 -24.25
C THR A 337 13.16 -4.16 -23.80
N THR A 338 13.39 -4.57 -22.55
CA THR A 338 12.67 -5.68 -21.92
C THR A 338 11.16 -5.45 -21.77
N GLN A 339 10.70 -4.21 -21.97
CA GLN A 339 9.30 -3.80 -21.90
C GLN A 339 8.67 -3.58 -23.29
N THR A 340 9.43 -3.78 -24.36
CA THR A 340 8.92 -3.66 -25.74
C THR A 340 8.09 -4.88 -26.11
N ASN A 341 6.95 -4.64 -26.73
CA ASN A 341 6.02 -5.66 -27.15
C ASN A 341 6.08 -5.88 -28.67
N VAL A 342 5.71 -7.09 -29.09
CA VAL A 342 5.56 -7.45 -30.50
C VAL A 342 4.07 -7.65 -30.78
N ALA A 343 3.55 -7.01 -31.82
CA ALA A 343 2.17 -7.18 -32.21
C ALA A 343 1.91 -8.59 -32.78
N ARG A 344 0.64 -8.94 -32.96
CA ARG A 344 0.23 -10.26 -33.47
C ARG A 344 0.74 -10.57 -34.88
N ASP A 345 1.13 -9.55 -35.64
CA ASP A 345 1.75 -9.71 -36.96
C ASP A 345 3.22 -10.20 -36.89
N GLY A 346 3.79 -10.28 -35.69
CA GLY A 346 5.17 -10.72 -35.45
C GLY A 346 6.25 -9.73 -35.90
N ARG A 347 5.87 -8.53 -36.35
CA ARG A 347 6.80 -7.56 -36.96
C ARG A 347 6.71 -6.17 -36.34
N THR A 348 5.51 -5.73 -35.97
CA THR A 348 5.30 -4.39 -35.41
C THR A 348 5.74 -4.36 -33.96
N LEU A 349 6.76 -3.54 -33.66
CA LEU A 349 7.23 -3.30 -32.30
C LEU A 349 6.49 -2.10 -31.71
N TYR A 350 6.11 -2.21 -30.44
CA TYR A 350 5.48 -1.09 -29.74
C TYR A 350 5.80 -1.07 -28.25
N ASN A 351 5.89 0.15 -27.73
CA ASN A 351 5.89 0.42 -26.29
C ASN A 351 4.49 0.90 -25.89
N ASP A 352 3.96 0.35 -24.80
CA ASP A 352 2.58 0.62 -24.37
C ASP A 352 2.59 1.31 -23.00
N TYR A 353 2.15 2.57 -22.94
CA TYR A 353 2.25 3.40 -21.76
C TYR A 353 0.87 3.69 -21.16
N ASN A 354 0.78 3.59 -19.84
CA ASN A 354 -0.28 4.20 -19.05
C ASN A 354 0.26 5.53 -18.50
N SER A 355 -0.33 6.65 -18.92
CA SER A 355 0.26 7.97 -18.71
C SER A 355 -0.72 8.97 -18.12
N ALA A 356 -0.20 9.97 -17.42
CA ALA A 356 -0.90 11.19 -17.06
C ALA A 356 -0.46 12.29 -18.02
N MET A 357 -1.42 12.99 -18.61
CA MET A 357 -1.21 14.16 -19.44
C MET A 357 -1.58 15.43 -18.68
N PHE A 358 -0.81 16.49 -18.91
CA PHE A 358 -0.96 17.77 -18.26
C PHE A 358 -0.80 18.90 -19.27
N LEU A 359 -1.82 19.77 -19.37
CA LEU A 359 -1.82 20.88 -20.32
C LEU A 359 -2.66 22.06 -19.83
N ALA A 360 -2.36 23.26 -20.33
CA ALA A 360 -3.24 24.41 -20.33
C ALA A 360 -3.63 24.75 -21.77
N ALA A 361 -4.49 25.77 -21.97
CA ALA A 361 -4.95 26.19 -23.29
C ALA A 361 -3.80 26.53 -24.26
N THR A 362 -2.75 27.18 -23.75
CA THR A 362 -1.64 27.73 -24.54
C THR A 362 -0.29 27.07 -24.28
N ASP A 363 -0.20 26.22 -23.25
CA ASP A 363 1.07 25.62 -22.83
C ASP A 363 1.33 24.32 -23.60
N SER A 364 2.60 23.97 -23.76
CA SER A 364 3.01 22.68 -24.31
C SER A 364 2.53 21.51 -23.44
N LEU A 365 2.15 20.42 -24.09
CA LEU A 365 1.72 19.20 -23.42
C LEU A 365 2.88 18.58 -22.61
N GLN A 366 2.60 18.25 -21.34
CA GLN A 366 3.50 17.48 -20.48
C GLN A 366 2.91 16.09 -20.21
N VAL A 367 3.78 15.09 -20.07
CA VAL A 367 3.38 13.69 -19.85
C VAL A 367 4.23 13.06 -18.76
N TYR A 368 3.59 12.24 -17.94
CA TYR A 368 4.20 11.36 -16.94
C TYR A 368 3.76 9.93 -17.24
N HIS A 369 4.69 8.96 -17.30
CA HIS A 369 4.36 7.55 -17.50
C HIS A 369 4.38 6.78 -16.16
N LYS A 370 3.41 5.89 -15.95
CA LYS A 370 3.30 5.06 -14.74
C LYS A 370 4.57 4.21 -14.55
N SER A 371 5.09 4.14 -13.32
CA SER A 371 6.28 3.33 -12.99
C SER A 371 6.01 2.15 -12.05
N LYS A 372 4.91 2.17 -11.28
CA LYS A 372 4.47 0.99 -10.50
C LYS A 372 3.29 0.32 -11.17
N LEU A 373 3.58 -0.81 -11.80
CA LEU A 373 2.60 -1.60 -12.54
C LEU A 373 1.89 -2.62 -11.64
N VAL A 374 0.62 -2.87 -11.94
CA VAL A 374 -0.18 -3.93 -11.33
C VAL A 374 0.36 -5.29 -11.77
N VAL A 375 0.82 -6.08 -10.82
CA VAL A 375 1.36 -7.43 -11.06
C VAL A 375 0.26 -8.35 -11.59
N GLY A 376 0.56 -9.07 -12.67
CA GLY A 376 -0.34 -10.02 -13.32
C GLY A 376 -1.31 -9.40 -14.33
N VAL A 377 -1.48 -8.06 -14.34
CA VAL A 377 -2.38 -7.36 -15.28
C VAL A 377 -1.60 -6.42 -16.20
N GLU A 378 -0.76 -5.55 -15.66
CA GLU A 378 0.06 -4.59 -16.44
C GLU A 378 1.50 -5.09 -16.67
N ASN A 379 1.95 -6.04 -15.83
CA ASN A 379 3.24 -6.70 -15.98
C ASN A 379 3.12 -8.19 -15.65
N PHE A 380 3.79 -9.04 -16.42
CA PHE A 380 3.95 -10.45 -16.09
C PHE A 380 5.26 -10.66 -15.31
N PRO A 381 5.19 -11.01 -14.01
CA PRO A 381 6.38 -11.12 -13.15
C PRO A 381 7.34 -12.19 -13.66
N TYR A 382 8.65 -11.91 -13.64
CA TYR A 382 9.69 -12.84 -14.10
C TYR A 382 9.42 -13.48 -15.48
N LYS A 383 8.84 -12.73 -16.43
CA LYS A 383 8.49 -13.20 -17.79
C LYS A 383 9.61 -14.01 -18.45
N ASN A 384 10.85 -13.53 -18.41
CA ASN A 384 12.00 -14.21 -19.03
C ASN A 384 12.31 -15.60 -18.43
N ILE A 385 11.91 -15.85 -17.18
CA ILE A 385 12.12 -17.12 -16.47
C ILE A 385 10.91 -18.05 -16.64
N LEU A 386 9.70 -17.49 -16.57
CA LEU A 386 8.45 -18.26 -16.59
C LEU A 386 7.98 -18.61 -18.00
N GLN A 387 8.22 -17.76 -19.00
CA GLN A 387 7.80 -17.98 -20.38
C GLN A 387 8.35 -19.26 -21.01
N PRO A 388 9.65 -19.62 -20.84
CA PRO A 388 10.16 -20.90 -21.32
C PRO A 388 9.55 -22.13 -20.64
N ILE A 389 8.98 -21.97 -19.43
CA ILE A 389 8.44 -23.07 -18.61
C ILE A 389 6.95 -23.27 -18.86
N LEU A 390 6.19 -22.17 -18.91
CA LEU A 390 4.73 -22.18 -18.99
C LEU A 390 4.21 -22.09 -20.43
N GLY A 391 5.04 -21.66 -21.38
CA GLY A 391 4.67 -21.58 -22.80
C GLY A 391 3.38 -20.79 -23.04
N ASP A 392 2.54 -21.29 -23.95
CA ASP A 392 1.27 -20.64 -24.34
C ASP A 392 0.23 -20.60 -23.23
N ALA A 393 0.37 -21.40 -22.17
CA ALA A 393 -0.50 -21.30 -20.99
C ALA A 393 -0.39 -19.92 -20.31
N MET A 394 0.66 -19.13 -20.58
CA MET A 394 0.75 -17.74 -20.15
C MET A 394 -0.22 -16.79 -20.86
N LEU A 395 -0.66 -17.11 -22.08
CA LEU A 395 -1.63 -16.32 -22.85
C LEU A 395 -3.05 -16.49 -22.29
N ASP A 396 -3.35 -17.64 -21.68
CA ASP A 396 -4.65 -17.98 -21.10
C ASP A 396 -4.83 -17.45 -19.66
N LEU A 397 -3.80 -16.88 -19.04
CA LEU A 397 -3.83 -16.34 -17.66
C LEU A 397 -4.51 -14.95 -17.52
N GLY A 398 -5.24 -14.51 -18.55
CA GLY A 398 -6.19 -13.39 -18.44
C GLY A 398 -5.63 -12.00 -18.72
N GLY A 399 -4.55 -11.88 -19.49
CA GLY A 399 -4.03 -10.60 -19.97
C GLY A 399 -3.31 -10.75 -21.32
N THR A 400 -3.22 -9.69 -22.10
CA THR A 400 -2.22 -9.62 -23.17
C THR A 400 -0.84 -9.84 -22.53
N VAL A 401 0.00 -10.69 -23.11
CA VAL A 401 1.44 -10.85 -22.73
C VAL A 401 2.25 -9.55 -22.93
N ALA A 402 1.58 -8.48 -23.35
CA ALA A 402 2.09 -7.14 -23.47
C ALA A 402 2.36 -6.53 -22.08
N THR A 403 3.59 -6.11 -21.85
CA THR A 403 4.00 -5.41 -20.62
C THR A 403 3.87 -3.91 -20.85
N LYS A 404 3.31 -3.17 -19.87
CA LYS A 404 3.34 -1.70 -19.92
C LYS A 404 4.77 -1.19 -19.78
N THR A 405 5.11 -0.18 -20.55
CA THR A 405 6.40 0.52 -20.49
C THR A 405 6.36 1.58 -19.40
N THR A 406 7.41 1.63 -18.59
CA THR A 406 7.52 2.50 -17.42
C THR A 406 8.58 3.57 -17.62
N GLN A 407 8.43 4.73 -16.98
CA GLN A 407 9.55 5.64 -16.80
C GLN A 407 10.29 5.37 -15.48
N LYS A 408 11.54 5.83 -15.40
CA LYS A 408 12.41 5.58 -14.25
C LYS A 408 12.22 6.58 -13.11
N GLU A 409 12.19 7.87 -13.45
CA GLU A 409 12.17 8.97 -12.49
C GLU A 409 10.76 9.51 -12.31
N ARG A 410 10.45 9.99 -11.10
CA ARG A 410 9.17 10.66 -10.82
C ARG A 410 9.27 12.11 -11.27
N SER A 411 8.29 12.60 -12.01
CA SER A 411 8.18 14.03 -12.34
C SER A 411 6.95 14.64 -11.69
N VAL A 412 6.98 15.96 -11.57
CA VAL A 412 5.87 16.77 -11.06
C VAL A 412 5.47 17.77 -12.14
N PHE A 413 4.19 18.13 -12.18
CA PHE A 413 3.71 19.17 -13.05
C PHE A 413 3.60 20.49 -12.30
N GLN A 414 3.64 21.60 -13.02
CA GLN A 414 3.59 22.94 -12.45
C GLN A 414 2.43 23.73 -13.06
N ILE A 415 1.57 24.29 -12.22
CA ILE A 415 0.53 25.24 -12.63
C ILE A 415 1.07 26.69 -12.62
N LYS A 416 0.36 27.64 -13.23
CA LYS A 416 0.81 29.01 -13.55
C LYS A 416 1.35 29.83 -12.37
N ASN A 417 0.90 29.56 -11.14
CA ASN A 417 1.36 30.23 -9.91
C ASN A 417 2.61 29.58 -9.28
N GLY A 418 3.27 28.65 -10.00
CA GLY A 418 4.47 27.95 -9.54
C GLY A 418 4.18 26.76 -8.63
N ILE A 419 2.92 26.48 -8.30
CA ILE A 419 2.54 25.33 -7.48
C ILE A 419 2.78 24.03 -8.25
N LYS A 420 3.40 23.07 -7.58
CA LYS A 420 3.73 21.76 -8.16
C LYS A 420 2.79 20.66 -7.68
N VAL A 421 2.32 19.82 -8.60
CA VAL A 421 1.42 18.69 -8.36
C VAL A 421 2.08 17.37 -8.76
N ALA A 422 1.93 16.34 -7.93
CA ALA A 422 2.36 14.98 -8.26
C ALA A 422 1.26 14.23 -9.03
N PRO A 423 1.51 13.71 -10.24
CA PRO A 423 0.54 12.94 -11.02
C PRO A 423 0.62 11.43 -10.67
N ILE A 424 0.15 11.06 -9.49
CA ILE A 424 0.21 9.66 -9.03
C ILE A 424 -0.84 8.83 -9.77
N ILE A 425 -0.40 7.76 -10.44
CA ILE A 425 -1.30 6.90 -11.20
C ILE A 425 -1.64 5.64 -10.38
N CYS A 426 -2.86 5.62 -9.85
CA CYS A 426 -3.52 4.43 -9.33
C CYS A 426 -2.66 3.65 -8.31
N TYR A 427 -2.19 2.47 -8.70
CA TYR A 427 -1.40 1.53 -7.91
C TYR A 427 -0.08 2.12 -7.39
N GLU A 428 0.43 3.20 -7.97
CA GLU A 428 1.59 3.91 -7.41
C GLU A 428 1.35 4.42 -5.99
N SER A 429 0.11 4.79 -5.67
CA SER A 429 -0.26 5.37 -4.37
C SER A 429 -0.13 4.41 -3.19
N VAL A 430 -0.15 3.09 -3.43
CA VAL A 430 -0.02 2.10 -2.35
C VAL A 430 1.42 1.90 -1.88
N TYR A 431 2.42 2.42 -2.62
CA TYR A 431 3.84 2.33 -2.27
C TYR A 431 4.32 3.61 -1.56
N GLY A 432 4.50 3.57 -0.24
CA GLY A 432 4.82 4.75 0.59
C GLY A 432 6.12 5.44 0.21
N GLU A 433 7.25 4.73 0.29
CA GLU A 433 8.56 5.29 -0.07
C GLU A 433 8.59 5.74 -1.55
N TYR A 434 7.84 5.07 -2.43
CA TYR A 434 7.74 5.48 -3.84
C TYR A 434 7.14 6.89 -3.99
N VAL A 435 6.09 7.20 -3.22
CA VAL A 435 5.41 8.51 -3.24
C VAL A 435 6.29 9.62 -2.66
N THR A 436 7.22 9.31 -1.76
CA THR A 436 8.11 10.33 -1.17
C THR A 436 8.95 11.06 -2.22
N ASP A 437 9.31 10.39 -3.32
CA ASP A 437 10.16 10.98 -4.36
C ASP A 437 9.45 12.09 -5.16
N TYR A 438 8.13 12.04 -5.32
CA TYR A 438 7.38 13.18 -5.88
C TYR A 438 7.52 14.43 -5.00
N VAL A 439 7.46 14.24 -3.68
CA VAL A 439 7.54 15.34 -2.71
C VAL A 439 8.97 15.86 -2.61
N LYS A 440 9.99 14.99 -2.70
CA LYS A 440 11.39 15.41 -2.87
C LYS A 440 11.60 16.22 -4.14
N ASN A 441 10.89 15.88 -5.22
CA ASN A 441 10.91 16.62 -6.48
C ASN A 441 10.05 17.90 -6.45
N GLY A 442 9.53 18.26 -5.28
CA GLY A 442 8.90 19.55 -5.01
C GLY A 442 7.38 19.54 -5.08
N ALA A 443 6.72 18.39 -5.19
CA ALA A 443 5.25 18.33 -5.16
C ALA A 443 4.71 18.96 -3.87
N GLN A 444 3.76 19.89 -4.03
CA GLN A 444 3.11 20.61 -2.94
C GLN A 444 1.72 20.08 -2.60
N PHE A 445 1.10 19.34 -3.52
CA PHE A 445 -0.03 18.46 -3.26
C PHE A 445 0.03 17.25 -4.21
N LEU A 446 -0.77 16.22 -3.93
CA LEU A 446 -0.80 15.00 -4.71
C LEU A 446 -2.11 14.92 -5.49
N ALA A 447 -2.04 14.63 -6.78
CA ALA A 447 -3.20 14.25 -7.57
C ALA A 447 -3.14 12.74 -7.82
N ILE A 448 -4.13 12.00 -7.33
CA ILE A 448 -4.22 10.55 -7.61
C ILE A 448 -5.29 10.34 -8.65
N ILE A 449 -4.90 9.87 -9.83
CA ILE A 449 -5.83 9.46 -10.90
C ILE A 449 -5.91 7.94 -10.92
N THR A 450 -7.12 7.38 -10.95
CA THR A 450 -7.29 5.92 -10.81
C THR A 450 -8.52 5.38 -11.52
N ASN A 451 -8.50 4.08 -11.81
CA ASN A 451 -9.68 3.33 -12.19
C ASN A 451 -9.89 2.16 -11.22
N ASP A 452 -10.85 2.26 -10.30
CA ASP A 452 -11.14 1.22 -9.29
C ASP A 452 -12.32 0.30 -9.66
N ALA A 453 -12.73 0.27 -10.92
CA ALA A 453 -13.85 -0.56 -11.37
C ALA A 453 -13.56 -2.08 -11.32
N TRP A 454 -12.29 -2.49 -11.34
CA TRP A 454 -11.83 -3.89 -11.47
C TRP A 454 -12.33 -4.85 -10.38
N TRP A 455 -12.72 -4.33 -9.22
CA TRP A 455 -13.09 -5.13 -8.05
C TRP A 455 -14.58 -5.09 -7.75
N GLY A 456 -15.39 -4.47 -8.60
CA GLY A 456 -16.80 -4.19 -8.33
C GLY A 456 -16.99 -3.34 -7.07
N ASN A 457 -18.23 -3.25 -6.57
CA ASN A 457 -18.50 -2.56 -5.31
C ASN A 457 -18.11 -3.43 -4.09
N THR A 458 -16.81 -3.48 -3.80
CA THR A 458 -16.24 -4.31 -2.71
C THR A 458 -15.24 -3.53 -1.86
N GLN A 459 -14.60 -4.19 -0.89
CA GLN A 459 -13.61 -3.53 -0.04
C GLN A 459 -12.34 -3.08 -0.78
N GLY A 460 -12.03 -3.59 -1.98
CA GLY A 460 -10.80 -3.26 -2.69
C GLY A 460 -10.63 -1.75 -2.95
N HIS A 461 -11.67 -1.11 -3.49
CA HIS A 461 -11.64 0.33 -3.80
C HIS A 461 -11.63 1.19 -2.52
N GLN A 462 -12.33 0.72 -1.48
CA GLN A 462 -12.35 1.39 -0.18
C GLN A 462 -10.98 1.31 0.50
N GLN A 463 -10.33 0.14 0.45
CA GLN A 463 -8.97 -0.05 0.95
C GLN A 463 -7.99 0.81 0.15
N HIS A 464 -8.13 0.91 -1.17
CA HIS A 464 -7.27 1.76 -2.00
C HIS A 464 -7.38 3.25 -1.62
N LEU A 465 -8.60 3.77 -1.43
CA LEU A 465 -8.83 5.12 -0.88
C LEU A 465 -8.22 5.28 0.52
N SER A 466 -8.42 4.29 1.38
CA SER A 466 -7.90 4.28 2.75
C SER A 466 -6.38 4.40 2.77
N LEU A 467 -5.67 3.70 1.88
CA LEU A 467 -4.22 3.80 1.73
C LEU A 467 -3.77 5.18 1.23
N ALA A 468 -4.56 5.88 0.42
CA ALA A 468 -4.26 7.26 0.02
C ALA A 468 -4.21 8.20 1.24
N ARG A 469 -5.05 7.98 2.26
CA ARG A 469 -5.02 8.76 3.52
C ARG A 469 -3.68 8.64 4.24
N LEU A 470 -3.03 7.47 4.16
CA LEU A 470 -1.69 7.28 4.72
C LEU A 470 -0.65 8.15 4.00
N ARG A 471 -0.72 8.22 2.66
CA ARG A 471 0.19 9.06 1.85
C ARG A 471 0.09 10.54 2.22
N ALA A 472 -1.12 11.00 2.53
CA ALA A 472 -1.37 12.38 2.98
C ALA A 472 -0.64 12.68 4.29
N ILE A 473 -0.75 11.79 5.28
CA ILE A 473 -0.13 11.91 6.60
C ILE A 473 1.39 11.82 6.51
N GLU A 474 1.89 10.80 5.81
CA GLU A 474 3.32 10.52 5.65
C GLU A 474 4.09 11.70 5.06
N ASN A 475 3.47 12.43 4.14
CA ASN A 475 4.11 13.53 3.40
C ASN A 475 3.62 14.92 3.80
N ARG A 476 2.60 15.02 4.67
CA ARG A 476 1.88 16.27 4.95
C ARG A 476 1.47 16.98 3.66
N ARG A 477 0.73 16.26 2.81
CA ARG A 477 0.24 16.75 1.53
C ARG A 477 -1.25 16.54 1.42
N TRP A 478 -1.95 17.53 0.87
CA TRP A 478 -3.32 17.37 0.43
C TRP A 478 -3.36 16.44 -0.78
N ILE A 479 -4.47 15.74 -0.93
CA ILE A 479 -4.70 14.83 -2.05
C ILE A 479 -6.01 15.21 -2.73
N ALA A 480 -5.94 15.43 -4.05
CA ALA A 480 -7.09 15.43 -4.93
C ALA A 480 -7.13 14.10 -5.67
N ARG A 481 -8.13 13.26 -5.39
CA ARG A 481 -8.26 11.93 -5.99
C ARG A 481 -9.42 11.89 -6.97
N SER A 482 -9.12 11.60 -8.24
CA SER A 482 -10.12 11.33 -9.29
C SER A 482 -10.14 9.83 -9.61
N ALA A 483 -11.27 9.20 -9.33
CA ALA A 483 -11.53 7.82 -9.68
C ALA A 483 -12.60 7.76 -10.79
N ASN A 484 -12.51 6.77 -11.68
CA ASN A 484 -13.51 6.59 -12.74
C ASN A 484 -14.86 6.09 -12.20
N THR A 485 -14.89 4.86 -11.68
CA THR A 485 -16.05 4.24 -11.00
C THR A 485 -15.81 4.12 -9.49
N GLY A 486 -14.58 4.39 -9.03
CA GLY A 486 -14.18 4.31 -7.64
C GLY A 486 -14.70 5.45 -6.78
N ILE A 487 -14.06 5.65 -5.63
CA ILE A 487 -14.33 6.80 -4.76
C ILE A 487 -13.37 7.94 -5.10
N SER A 488 -13.92 9.03 -5.65
CA SER A 488 -13.21 10.30 -5.78
C SER A 488 -13.29 11.09 -4.47
N ALA A 489 -12.24 11.82 -4.11
CA ALA A 489 -12.18 12.51 -2.82
C ALA A 489 -11.18 13.66 -2.77
N VAL A 490 -11.43 14.61 -1.86
CA VAL A 490 -10.42 15.57 -1.38
C VAL A 490 -9.99 15.14 0.03
N ILE A 491 -8.68 14.97 0.24
CA ILE A 491 -8.09 14.51 1.50
C ILE A 491 -7.12 15.56 2.04
N ASP A 492 -7.27 15.95 3.31
CA ASP A 492 -6.38 16.91 3.98
C ASP A 492 -5.02 16.28 4.37
N GLU A 493 -4.07 17.09 4.83
CA GLU A 493 -2.73 16.64 5.24
C GLU A 493 -2.69 15.74 6.50
N ARG A 494 -3.85 15.55 7.14
CA ARG A 494 -4.05 14.66 8.30
C ARG A 494 -4.72 13.35 7.89
N GLY A 495 -5.07 13.20 6.61
CA GLY A 495 -5.76 12.02 6.08
C GLY A 495 -7.27 12.05 6.30
N ASN A 496 -7.88 13.20 6.58
CA ASN A 496 -9.34 13.33 6.64
C ASN A 496 -9.91 13.54 5.23
N ILE A 497 -10.98 12.83 4.92
CA ILE A 497 -11.76 13.03 3.70
C ILE A 497 -12.70 14.22 3.96
N LEU A 498 -12.61 15.26 3.13
CA LEU A 498 -13.43 16.48 3.26
C LEU A 498 -14.64 16.46 2.33
N GLU A 499 -14.43 15.97 1.12
CA GLU A 499 -15.40 15.86 0.03
C GLU A 499 -15.21 14.47 -0.60
N SER A 500 -16.29 13.81 -1.01
CA SER A 500 -16.20 12.53 -1.72
C SER A 500 -17.42 12.21 -2.57
N LEU A 501 -17.19 11.50 -3.69
CA LEU A 501 -18.23 10.86 -4.49
C LEU A 501 -18.18 9.36 -4.27
N GLU A 502 -19.35 8.74 -4.06
CA GLU A 502 -19.44 7.30 -3.81
C GLU A 502 -19.10 6.48 -5.05
N TYR A 503 -18.77 5.20 -4.84
CA TYR A 503 -18.54 4.24 -5.91
C TYR A 503 -19.74 4.16 -6.86
N GLY A 504 -19.48 4.14 -8.16
CA GLY A 504 -20.51 3.96 -9.19
C GLY A 504 -21.43 5.16 -9.40
N THR A 505 -21.07 6.34 -8.87
CA THR A 505 -21.79 7.59 -9.12
C THR A 505 -21.13 8.38 -10.25
N GLU A 506 -21.92 9.06 -11.07
CA GLU A 506 -21.42 10.06 -12.03
C GLU A 506 -21.52 11.44 -11.37
N GLY A 507 -20.46 12.23 -11.43
CA GLY A 507 -20.48 13.56 -10.83
C GLY A 507 -19.13 14.26 -10.80
N VAL A 508 -19.11 15.41 -10.14
CA VAL A 508 -17.95 16.29 -10.01
C VAL A 508 -17.83 16.78 -8.57
N ILE A 509 -16.59 16.84 -8.06
CA ILE A 509 -16.27 17.50 -6.79
C ILE A 509 -15.58 18.82 -7.12
N LYS A 510 -16.15 19.92 -6.65
CA LYS A 510 -15.47 21.21 -6.57
C LYS A 510 -14.87 21.36 -5.19
N GLY A 511 -13.53 21.39 -5.12
CA GLY A 511 -12.81 21.38 -3.85
C GLY A 511 -11.64 22.35 -3.84
N ILE A 512 -11.03 22.50 -2.67
CA ILE A 512 -9.81 23.30 -2.49
C ILE A 512 -8.76 22.40 -1.87
N VAL A 513 -7.56 22.36 -2.46
CA VAL A 513 -6.38 21.77 -1.85
C VAL A 513 -5.41 22.86 -1.41
N TYR A 514 -4.75 22.67 -0.27
CA TYR A 514 -3.79 23.63 0.24
C TYR A 514 -2.36 23.14 -0.01
N PRO A 515 -1.60 23.79 -0.91
CA PRO A 515 -0.22 23.42 -1.19
C PRO A 515 0.66 23.51 0.07
N LYS A 516 1.53 22.54 0.27
CA LYS A 516 2.48 22.50 1.39
C LYS A 516 3.91 22.35 0.87
N THR A 517 4.87 23.01 1.52
CA THR A 517 6.29 22.94 1.15
C THR A 517 7.14 22.20 2.17
N LYS A 518 6.69 22.12 3.44
CA LYS A 518 7.40 21.38 4.49
C LYS A 518 7.60 19.92 4.07
N VAL A 519 8.82 19.43 4.21
CA VAL A 519 9.20 18.04 3.94
C VAL A 519 9.23 17.29 5.27
N THR A 520 8.60 16.13 5.34
CA THR A 520 8.56 15.34 6.57
C THR A 520 9.87 14.54 6.75
N PHE A 521 10.09 14.03 7.96
CA PHE A 521 11.23 13.16 8.20
C PHE A 521 11.12 11.87 7.37
N TYR A 522 9.92 11.30 7.26
CA TYR A 522 9.66 10.12 6.44
C TYR A 522 9.91 10.40 4.96
N THR A 523 9.46 11.55 4.42
CA THR A 523 9.77 11.91 3.03
C THR A 523 11.28 11.93 2.80
N THR A 524 12.06 12.45 3.74
CA THR A 524 13.52 12.53 3.60
C THR A 524 14.20 11.16 3.69
N HIS A 525 13.78 10.33 4.64
CA HIS A 525 14.51 9.11 5.00
C HIS A 525 13.88 7.82 4.48
N GLY A 526 12.68 7.87 3.90
CA GLY A 526 11.92 6.72 3.40
C GLY A 526 11.74 5.61 4.44
N ASP A 527 11.79 4.35 3.99
CA ASP A 527 11.54 3.16 4.80
C ASP A 527 12.73 2.75 5.69
N TYR A 528 13.29 3.69 6.46
CA TYR A 528 14.50 3.47 7.26
C TYR A 528 14.30 2.41 8.36
N ILE A 529 13.10 2.31 8.93
CA ILE A 529 12.76 1.25 9.91
C ILE A 529 12.95 -0.14 9.28
N ALA A 530 12.56 -0.31 8.02
CA ALA A 530 12.74 -1.57 7.33
C ALA A 530 14.22 -1.90 7.14
N ARG A 531 15.03 -0.93 6.72
CA ARG A 531 16.50 -1.09 6.59
C ARG A 531 17.16 -1.46 7.92
N ILE A 532 16.79 -0.78 9.01
CA ILE A 532 17.29 -1.09 10.37
C ILE A 532 16.85 -2.49 10.80
N ALA A 533 15.59 -2.86 10.56
CA ALA A 533 15.06 -4.17 10.89
C ALA A 533 15.81 -5.28 10.14
N SER A 534 16.11 -5.11 8.85
CA SER A 534 16.89 -6.07 8.08
C SER A 534 18.30 -6.27 8.64
N LEU A 535 19.00 -5.17 8.95
CA LEU A 535 20.34 -5.24 9.54
C LEU A 535 20.31 -5.91 10.93
N MET A 536 19.37 -5.52 11.79
CA MET A 536 19.23 -6.09 13.13
C MET A 536 18.83 -7.57 13.09
N GLY A 537 17.93 -7.95 12.17
CA GLY A 537 17.54 -9.33 11.93
C GLY A 537 18.73 -10.21 11.55
N LEU A 538 19.58 -9.73 10.63
CA LEU A 538 20.81 -10.42 10.23
C LEU A 538 21.76 -10.57 11.42
N PHE A 539 21.99 -9.50 12.19
CA PHE A 539 22.87 -9.55 13.37
C PHE A 539 22.40 -10.58 14.40
N VAL A 540 21.10 -10.58 14.72
CA VAL A 540 20.50 -11.53 15.68
C VAL A 540 20.60 -12.97 15.17
N LEU A 541 20.41 -13.19 13.85
CA LEU A 541 20.55 -14.51 13.23
C LEU A 541 21.99 -15.03 13.35
N LEU A 542 22.97 -14.23 12.92
CA LEU A 542 24.39 -14.61 12.96
C LEU A 542 24.83 -14.88 14.40
N PHE A 543 24.57 -13.95 15.32
CA PHE A 543 24.95 -14.10 16.73
C PHE A 543 24.35 -15.36 17.37
N SER A 544 23.09 -15.67 17.06
CA SER A 544 22.40 -16.85 17.59
C SER A 544 22.91 -18.17 16.99
N VAL A 545 23.42 -18.16 15.77
CA VAL A 545 24.01 -19.34 15.11
C VAL A 545 25.44 -19.58 15.59
N PHE A 546 26.27 -18.53 15.70
CA PHE A 546 27.69 -18.64 16.04
C PHE A 546 27.98 -18.77 17.54
N ARG A 547 27.09 -18.33 18.44
CA ARG A 547 27.28 -18.48 19.90
C ARG A 547 27.10 -19.92 20.41
N ARG A 548 27.05 -20.92 19.50
CA ARG A 548 26.99 -22.37 19.76
C ARG A 548 28.09 -22.91 20.67
N GLY A 549 29.15 -22.15 20.96
CA GLY A 549 30.29 -22.62 21.76
C GLY A 549 30.17 -22.61 23.29
N LYS A 550 29.17 -21.96 23.92
CA LYS A 550 29.22 -21.77 25.41
C LYS A 550 27.96 -22.03 26.23
N ILE A 551 26.81 -22.35 25.64
CA ILE A 551 25.59 -22.65 26.43
C ILE A 551 25.42 -24.17 26.53
N LYS A 552 26.31 -24.81 27.30
CA LYS A 552 26.01 -26.13 27.86
C LYS A 552 24.79 -25.96 28.77
N ARG A 553 23.76 -26.77 28.52
CA ARG A 553 22.59 -26.95 29.40
C ARG A 553 23.10 -27.26 30.82
N LYS A 554 22.91 -26.34 31.75
CA LYS A 554 22.75 -26.63 33.17
C LYS A 554 21.33 -26.25 33.55
#